data_AF-A0A6F8Y5M6-F1
#
_entry.id   AF-A0A6F8Y5M6-F1
#
_cell.length_a   1.000
_cell.length_b   1.000
_cell.length_c   1.000
_cell.angle_alpha   90.00
_cell.angle_beta   90.00
_cell.angle_gamma   90.00
#
_symmetry.space_group_name_H-M   'P 1'
#
loop_
_entity.id
_entity.type
_entity.pdbx_description
1 polymer ?
#
loop_
_entity_poly.entity_id
_entity_poly.type
_entity_poly.pdbx_seq_one_letter_code
_entity_poly.pdbx_strand_id
1 'polypeptide(L)' 'MNAADPGYCATDLNGHSGPRTPTQGAVAAVRLATLPADGPTAGFFDDEGTVPW' A
#
# COMPACT_ATOMS: atom_id res chain seq x y z
N MET A 1 11.53 2.70 -7.92
CA MET A 1 10.51 1.63 -7.76
C MET A 1 10.48 1.25 -6.29
N ASN A 2 9.29 1.08 -5.70
CA ASN A 2 9.05 0.69 -4.31
C ASN A 2 7.96 -0.40 -4.26
N ALA A 3 7.89 -1.15 -3.16
CA ALA A 3 6.82 -2.10 -2.89
C ALA A 3 5.81 -1.52 -1.88
N ALA A 4 4.53 -1.83 -2.06
CA ALA A 4 3.43 -1.37 -1.24
C ALA A 4 2.66 -2.57 -0.67
N ASP A 5 2.39 -2.55 0.63
CA ASP A 5 1.44 -3.46 1.29
C ASP A 5 0.08 -2.77 1.43
N PRO A 6 -0.97 -3.25 0.72
CA PRO A 6 -2.33 -2.74 0.87
C PRO A 6 -3.02 -3.23 2.16
N GLY A 7 -2.43 -4.21 2.85
CA GLY A 7 -3.06 -4.97 3.92
C GLY A 7 -4.22 -5.85 3.42
N TYR A 8 -4.91 -6.51 4.37
CA TYR A 8 -5.98 -7.43 4.03
C TYR A 8 -7.31 -6.72 3.70
N CYS A 9 -7.59 -6.55 2.40
CA CYS A 9 -8.72 -5.78 1.88
C CYS A 9 -9.88 -6.62 1.36
N ALA A 10 -11.11 -6.18 1.59
CA ALA A 10 -12.35 -6.76 1.09
C ALA A 10 -12.57 -6.50 -0.42
N THR A 11 -11.81 -7.19 -1.25
CA THR A 11 -11.89 -7.19 -2.73
C THR A 11 -12.43 -8.52 -3.25
N ASP A 12 -12.72 -8.61 -4.54
CA ASP A 12 -13.10 -9.87 -5.21
C ASP A 12 -12.08 -11.00 -4.98
N LEU A 13 -10.78 -10.67 -5.02
CA LEU A 13 -9.68 -11.60 -4.74
C LEU A 13 -9.80 -12.27 -3.36
N ASN A 14 -10.31 -11.53 -2.38
CA ASN A 14 -10.46 -11.97 -1.00
C ASN A 14 -11.91 -12.34 -0.67
N GLY A 15 -12.77 -12.52 -1.69
CA GLY A 15 -14.19 -12.84 -1.51
C GLY A 15 -14.95 -11.79 -0.69
N HIS A 16 -14.58 -10.51 -0.84
CA HIS A 16 -15.08 -9.38 -0.03
C HIS A 16 -14.90 -9.56 1.48
N SER A 17 -13.88 -10.32 1.89
CA SER A 17 -13.51 -10.49 3.29
C SER A 17 -12.22 -9.72 3.64
N GLY A 18 -12.04 -9.44 4.93
CA GLY A 18 -10.95 -8.62 5.44
C GLY A 18 -11.45 -7.33 6.08
N PRO A 19 -10.73 -6.80 7.09
CA PRO A 19 -11.18 -5.66 7.87
C PRO A 19 -11.08 -4.32 7.14
N ARG A 20 -10.36 -4.26 6.00
CA ARG A 20 -10.11 -3.03 5.25
C ARG A 20 -10.95 -2.96 3.99
N THR A 21 -11.39 -1.76 3.63
CA THR A 21 -12.00 -1.47 2.32
C THR A 21 -10.91 -1.32 1.24
N PRO A 22 -11.24 -1.50 -0.06
CA PRO A 22 -10.29 -1.21 -1.15
C PRO A 22 -9.75 0.23 -1.12
N THR A 23 -10.58 1.20 -0.72
CA THR A 23 -10.16 2.61 -0.56
C THR A 23 -9.09 2.77 0.53
N GLN A 24 -9.22 2.06 1.65
CA GLN A 24 -8.18 2.06 2.69
C GLN A 24 -6.89 1.39 2.19
N GLY A 25 -7.00 0.25 1.49
CA GLY A 25 -5.84 -0.45 0.90
C GLY A 25 -5.06 0.35 -0.15
N ALA A 26 -5.68 1.36 -0.77
CA ALA A 26 -5.04 2.16 -1.81
C ALA A 26 -4.07 3.22 -1.26
N VAL A 27 -4.09 3.53 0.04
CA VAL A 27 -3.36 4.67 0.62
C VAL A 27 -1.86 4.60 0.33
N ALA A 28 -1.20 3.49 0.66
CA ALA A 28 0.24 3.33 0.42
C ALA A 28 0.59 3.40 -1.08
N ALA A 29 -0.19 2.75 -1.93
CA ALA A 29 0.02 2.74 -3.38
C ALA A 29 -0.12 4.14 -4.00
N VAL A 30 -1.17 4.87 -3.63
CA VAL A 30 -1.40 6.25 -4.11
C VAL A 30 -0.31 7.18 -3.61
N ARG A 31 0.05 7.12 -2.31
CA ARG A 31 1.15 7.93 -1.74
C ARG A 31 2.43 7.73 -2.54
N LEU A 32 2.84 6.47 -2.75
CA LEU A 32 4.07 6.13 -3.48
C LEU A 32 4.02 6.57 -4.96
N ALA A 33 2.86 6.50 -5.60
CA ALA A 33 2.67 6.94 -6.99
C ALA A 33 2.76 8.48 -7.14
N THR A 34 2.53 9.22 -6.06
CA THR A 34 2.53 10.71 -6.04
C THR A 34 3.79 11.34 -5.45
N LEU A 35 4.83 10.55 -5.17
CA LEU A 35 6.09 11.06 -4.63
C LEU A 35 6.80 12.01 -5.61
N PRO A 36 7.57 13.00 -5.10
CA PRO A 36 8.48 13.78 -5.93
C PRO A 36 9.60 12.88 -6.48
N ALA A 37 10.32 13.38 -7.49
CA ALA A 37 11.34 12.61 -8.21
C ALA A 37 12.52 12.15 -7.32
N ASP A 38 12.77 12.84 -6.22
CA ASP A 38 13.77 12.53 -5.19
C ASP A 38 13.20 11.67 -4.04
N GLY A 39 11.99 11.12 -4.20
CA GLY A 39 11.36 10.22 -3.24
C GLY A 39 12.14 8.91 -3.04
N PRO A 40 11.77 8.13 -2.00
CA PRO A 40 12.44 6.87 -1.69
C PRO A 40 12.41 5.88 -2.84
N THR A 41 13.40 5.00 -2.88
CA THR A 41 13.47 3.88 -3.82
C THR A 41 13.88 2.60 -3.11
N ALA A 42 13.44 1.45 -3.65
CA ALA A 42 13.76 0.11 -3.15
C ALA A 42 13.32 -0.15 -1.70
N GLY A 43 12.28 0.54 -1.22
CA GLY A 43 11.67 0.29 0.09
C GLY A 43 10.37 -0.51 0.01
N PHE A 44 9.95 -1.05 1.16
CA PHE A 44 8.65 -1.68 1.39
C PHE A 44 7.83 -0.82 2.35
N PHE A 45 6.58 -0.54 2.01
CA PHE A 45 5.76 0.43 2.74
C PHE A 45 4.32 -0.02 2.93
N ASP A 46 3.74 0.30 4.08
CA ASP A 46 2.31 0.26 4.36
C ASP A 46 1.76 1.68 4.61
N ASP A 47 0.57 1.79 5.20
CA ASP A 47 -0.04 3.07 5.56
C ASP A 47 0.80 3.86 6.56
N GLU A 48 1.40 3.18 7.54
CA GLU A 48 2.14 3.77 8.66
C GLU A 48 3.57 4.16 8.28
N GLY A 49 4.12 3.58 7.22
CA GLY A 49 5.41 3.99 6.67
C GLY A 49 6.25 2.82 6.19
N THR A 50 7.54 2.85 6.49
CA THR A 50 8.48 1.82 6.08
C THR A 50 8.30 0.56 6.92
N VAL A 51 8.21 -0.59 6.24
CA VAL A 51 8.16 -1.91 6.86
C VAL A 51 9.51 -2.61 6.63
N PRO A 52 10.11 -3.26 7.66
CA PRO A 52 11.34 -4.02 7.49
C PRO A 52 11.17 -5.17 6.48
N TRP A 53 12.20 -5.39 5.68
CA TRP A 53 12.33 -6.53 4.76
C TRP A 53 13.42 -7.49 5.24
#